data_AF-A0A932WWQ6-F1
#
_entry.id   AF-A0A932WWQ6-F1
#
_cell.length_a   1.000
_cell.length_b   1.000
_cell.length_c   1.000
_cell.angle_alpha   90.00
_cell.angle_beta   90.00
_cell.angle_gamma   90.00
#
_symmetry.space_group_name_H-M   'P 1'
#
loop_
_entity.id
_entity.type
_entity.pdbx_description
1 polymer ?
#
loop_
_entity_poly.entity_id
_entity_poly.type
_entity_poly.pdbx_seq_one_letter_code
_entity_poly.pdbx_strand_id
1 'polypeptide(L)' 'MKHQPIGVFDSGYGGLTVLKEIVHKLPAYDYLYLGDNARAPYGNRSFETVYQYT' A
#
# COMPACT_ATOMS: atom_id res chain seq x y z
N MET A 1 14.29 20.21 7.36
CA MET A 1 13.07 19.39 7.52
C MET A 1 13.40 17.97 7.11
N LYS A 2 12.95 16.96 7.87
CA LYS A 2 13.25 15.54 7.56
C LYS A 2 12.45 15.13 6.32
N HIS A 3 13.12 14.80 5.23
CA HIS A 3 12.48 14.17 4.07
C HIS A 3 12.07 12.76 4.48
N GLN A 4 10.76 12.48 4.48
CA GLN A 4 10.20 11.17 4.82
C GLN A 4 9.35 10.69 3.64
N PRO A 5 9.52 9.42 3.20
CA PRO A 5 8.78 8.90 2.07
C PRO A 5 7.29 8.74 2.41
N ILE A 6 6.44 8.81 1.39
CA ILE A 6 5.03 8.47 1.49
C ILE A 6 4.91 6.95 1.56
N GLY A 7 4.41 6.44 2.68
CA GLY A 7 4.10 5.02 2.86
C GLY A 7 2.84 4.63 2.12
N VAL A 8 2.90 3.56 1.33
CA VAL A 8 1.76 2.94 0.64
C VAL A 8 1.69 1.49 1.09
N PHE A 9 0.58 1.11 1.71
CA PHE A 9 0.34 -0.25 2.18
C PHE A 9 -0.76 -0.90 1.36
N ASP A 10 -0.55 -2.15 0.95
CA ASP A 10 -1.58 -2.95 0.27
C ASP A 10 -1.40 -4.43 0.59
N SER A 11 -2.48 -5.17 0.39
CA SER A 11 -2.60 -6.60 0.61
C SER A 11 -1.87 -7.49 -0.41
N GLY A 12 -1.39 -6.96 -1.54
CA GLY A 12 -0.79 -7.78 -2.60
C GLY A 12 -0.16 -6.95 -3.70
N TYR A 13 -0.25 -7.39 -4.96
CA TYR A 13 0.31 -6.67 -6.12
C TYR A 13 -0.66 -5.65 -6.73
N GLY A 14 -1.94 -5.67 -6.32
CA GLY A 14 -2.97 -4.78 -6.87
C GLY A 14 -2.66 -3.30 -6.61
N GLY A 15 -2.15 -2.98 -5.42
CA GLY A 15 -1.79 -1.64 -5.00
C GLY A 15 -0.63 -1.02 -5.77
N LEU A 16 0.18 -1.82 -6.49
CA LEU A 16 1.19 -1.28 -7.39
C LEU A 16 0.58 -0.50 -8.55
N THR A 17 -0.65 -0.83 -8.97
CA THR A 17 -1.36 -0.06 -10.00
C THR A 17 -1.72 1.34 -9.50
N VAL A 18 -2.15 1.44 -8.25
CA VAL A 18 -2.45 2.71 -7.59
C VAL A 18 -1.17 3.51 -7.36
N LEU A 19 -0.11 2.87 -6.84
CA LEU A 19 1.18 3.50 -6.64
C LEU A 19 1.74 4.08 -7.94
N LYS A 20 1.64 3.34 -9.05
CA LYS A 20 2.08 3.79 -10.38
C LYS A 20 1.41 5.09 -10.80
N GLU A 21 0.09 5.21 -10.61
CA GLU A 21 -0.65 6.43 -10.94
C GLU A 21 -0.30 7.60 -10.01
N ILE A 22 -0.05 7.32 -8.73
CA ILE A 22 0.39 8.34 -7.76
C ILE A 22 1.77 8.89 -8.16
N VAL A 23 2.73 8.01 -8.43
CA VAL A 23 4.09 8.39 -8.88
C VAL A 23 4.03 9.20 -10.17
N HIS A 24 3.15 8.82 -11.10
CA HIS A 24 2.99 9.55 -12.36
C HIS A 24 2.50 10.99 -12.15
N LYS A 25 1.54 11.20 -11.22
CA LYS A 25 0.99 12.53 -10.93
C LYS A 25 1.87 13.37 -10.00
N LEU A 26 2.64 12.73 -9.12
CA LEU A 26 3.40 13.38 -8.05
C LEU A 26 4.86 12.89 -8.01
N PRO A 27 5.64 13.07 -9.10
CA PRO A 27 6.97 12.47 -9.22
C PRO A 27 8.04 13.08 -8.29
N ALA A 28 7.72 14.17 -7.58
CA ALA A 28 8.65 14.89 -6.70
C ALA A 28 8.78 14.30 -5.29
N TYR A 29 7.98 13.27 -4.96
CA TYR A 29 8.00 12.63 -3.65
C TYR A 29 8.69 11.26 -3.71
N ASP A 30 9.33 10.90 -2.60
CA ASP A 30 9.78 9.53 -2.37
C ASP A 30 8.61 8.67 -1.86
N TYR A 31 8.59 7.40 -2.27
CA TYR A 31 7.54 6.44 -1.92
C TYR A 31 8.12 5.17 -1.32
N LEU A 32 7.44 4.61 -0.33
CA LEU A 32 7.74 3.30 0.25
C LEU A 32 6.50 2.42 0.15
N TYR A 33 6.58 1.32 -0.60
CA TYR A 33 5.48 0.36 -0.73
C TYR A 33 5.71 -0.84 0.19
N LEU A 34 4.73 -1.12 1.05
CA LEU A 34 4.70 -2.29 1.91
C LEU A 34 3.55 -3.21 1.47
N GLY A 35 3.91 -4.33 0.84
CA GLY A 35 2.95 -5.35 0.44
C GLY A 35 2.80 -6.45 1.49
N ASP A 36 1.60 -6.66 2.02
CA ASP A 36 1.28 -7.76 2.94
C ASP A 36 0.99 -9.07 2.19
N ASN A 37 1.96 -9.51 1.39
CA ASN A 37 1.84 -10.70 0.56
C ASN A 37 1.64 -12.00 1.38
N ALA A 38 1.94 -12.00 2.69
CA ALA A 38 1.78 -13.16 3.54
C ALA A 38 0.32 -13.48 3.90
N ARG A 39 -0.61 -12.51 3.73
CA ARG A 39 -2.02 -12.64 4.16
C ARG A 39 -3.04 -12.45 3.04
N ALA A 40 -2.58 -12.27 1.82
CA ALA A 40 -3.41 -12.17 0.62
C ALA A 40 -4.22 -13.47 0.35
N PRO A 41 -5.44 -13.40 -0.20
CA PRO A 41 -6.28 -12.20 -0.38
C PRO A 41 -7.09 -11.86 0.88
N TYR A 42 -7.43 -10.57 1.05
CA TYR A 42 -8.35 -10.12 2.11
C TYR A 42 -9.83 -10.25 1.74
N GLY A 43 -10.17 -10.48 0.48
CA GLY A 43 -11.56 -10.45 -0.01
C GLY A 43 -12.51 -11.46 0.64
N ASN A 44 -11.96 -12.52 1.23
CA ASN A 44 -12.67 -13.60 1.91
C ASN A 44 -12.51 -13.56 3.44
N ARG A 45 -11.93 -12.48 4.01
CA ARG A 45 -11.76 -12.30 5.45
C ARG A 45 -12.79 -11.33 6.02
N SER A 46 -13.15 -11.52 7.29
CA SER A 46 -14.09 -10.62 7.98
C SER A 46 -13.49 -9.22 8.10
N PHE A 47 -14.37 -8.19 8.15
CA PHE A 47 -13.96 -6.80 8.32
C PHE A 47 -13.06 -6.59 9.56
N GLU A 48 -13.39 -7.31 10.64
CA GLU A 48 -12.62 -7.31 11.89
C GLU A 48 -11.20 -7.88 11.72
N THR A 49 -11.04 -8.89 10.87
CA THR A 49 -9.74 -9.47 10.54
C THR A 49 -8.88 -8.51 9.72
N VAL A 50 -9.48 -7.76 8.79
CA VAL A 50 -8.76 -6.75 7.97
C VAL A 50 -8.34 -5.55 8.82
N TYR A 51 -9.19 -5.12 9.76
CA TYR A 51 -8.89 -4.02 10.68
C TYR A 51 -7.69 -4.29 11.61
N GLN A 52 -7.44 -5.55 11.97
CA GLN A 52 -6.26 -5.92 12.76
C GLN A 52 -4.95 -5.90 11.97
N TYR A 53 -5.00 -5.85 10.63
CA TYR A 53 -3.81 -5.96 9.77
C TYR A 53 -3.36 -4.61 9.18
N THR A 54 -4.20 -3.59 9.20
CA THR A 54 -3.98 -2.27 8.58
C THR A 54 -3.83 -1.20 9.65
#